data_AF-A0A336M7W9-F1
#
_entry.id   AF-A0A336M7W9-F1
#
_cell.length_a   1.000
_cell.length_b   1.000
_cell.length_c   1.000
_cell.angle_alpha   90.00
_cell.angle_beta   90.00
_cell.angle_gamma   90.00
#
_symmetry.space_group_name_H-M   'P 1'
#
loop_
_entity.id
_entity.type
_entity.pdbx_description
1 polymer ?
#
loop_
_entity_poly.entity_id
_entity_poly.type
_entity_poly.pdbx_seq_one_letter_code
_entity_poly.pdbx_strand_id
1 'polypeptide(L)'
;MDQNIEKLCKNLDLIEEKIIVLHEKQQNLESLQNLMELSTEAKLSITALKSELDENLVTLKKHYKTLKKQMEYQQLLILNLMEKVHELQVKQVAPRIALHPIADSQNVNPNTKSSIPVQLQFLDFEAHISVEDFAAIPSYMKGRESLDELRSFLEQTLITCFTDKYTLMCKKRDAVRNPHDIEMWKVYNQQKGDFPHKYFITEGDLSRKLGKLVDKKINNKLQMLRHLNIIKEIRKVPSLLNLSFEGNAPFDMSCVQMLPHQDHVEKSPNCASHTTKLFGLSIAYPYSNPSTASSDNIEWASSNLPPKPPFIAFNGMNISFVFWSTNIACLCEKVPRPISSPLIRTL
;
A
#
# COMPACT_ATOMS: atom_id res chain seq x y z
N MET A 1 -16.13 33.24 84.17
CA MET A 1 -16.55 31.88 83.80
C MET A 1 -16.79 31.76 82.29
N ASP A 2 -17.29 32.82 81.65
CA ASP A 2 -17.69 32.81 80.23
C ASP A 2 -16.57 32.47 79.22
N GLN A 3 -15.33 32.88 79.46
CA GLN A 3 -14.19 32.55 78.58
C GLN A 3 -13.89 31.05 78.49
N ASN A 4 -14.18 30.26 79.53
CA ASN A 4 -13.96 28.82 79.49
C ASN A 4 -15.07 28.11 78.70
N ILE A 5 -16.29 28.63 78.77
CA ILE A 5 -17.45 28.11 78.02
C ILE A 5 -17.23 28.34 76.52
N GLU A 6 -16.82 29.54 76.12
CA GLU A 6 -16.56 29.85 74.70
C GLU A 6 -15.46 28.96 74.09
N LYS A 7 -14.39 28.69 74.85
CA LYS A 7 -13.33 27.76 74.43
C LYS A 7 -13.88 26.33 74.27
N LEU A 8 -14.78 25.91 75.14
CA LEU A 8 -15.38 24.58 75.08
C LEU A 8 -16.26 24.42 73.85
N CYS A 9 -17.07 25.44 73.51
CA CYS A 9 -17.89 25.43 72.30
C CYS A 9 -17.03 25.34 71.02
N LYS A 10 -15.98 26.14 70.89
CA LYS A 10 -15.07 26.07 69.74
C LYS A 10 -14.40 24.71 69.60
N ASN A 11 -14.08 24.06 70.72
CA ASN A 11 -13.53 22.71 70.71
C ASN A 11 -14.56 21.66 70.27
N LEU A 12 -15.84 21.81 70.64
CA LEU A 12 -16.92 20.94 70.18
C LEU A 12 -17.13 21.08 68.67
N ASP A 13 -17.19 22.31 68.15
CA ASP A 13 -17.32 22.57 66.71
C ASP A 13 -16.17 21.91 65.92
N LEU A 14 -14.93 22.06 66.42
CA LEU A 14 -13.75 21.42 65.81
C LEU A 14 -13.80 19.88 65.86
N ILE A 15 -14.41 19.30 66.90
CA ILE A 15 -14.60 17.85 67.01
C ILE A 15 -15.68 17.39 66.01
N GLU A 16 -16.78 18.12 65.88
CA GLU A 16 -17.84 17.83 64.90
C GLU A 16 -17.31 17.85 63.46
N GLU A 17 -16.56 18.89 63.09
CA GLU A 17 -15.91 18.97 61.77
C GLU A 17 -14.98 17.77 61.53
N LYS A 18 -14.19 17.37 62.54
CA LYS A 18 -13.30 16.19 62.43
C LYS A 18 -14.09 14.89 62.25
N ILE A 19 -15.25 14.75 62.89
CA ILE A 19 -16.11 13.56 62.73
C ILE A 19 -16.65 13.49 61.30
N ILE A 20 -17.12 14.62 60.73
CA ILE A 20 -17.59 14.68 59.34
C ILE A 20 -16.47 14.26 58.38
N VAL A 21 -15.27 14.83 58.54
CA VAL A 21 -14.11 14.49 57.70
C VAL A 21 -13.73 13.01 57.84
N LEU A 22 -13.82 12.43 59.03
CA LEU A 22 -13.56 10.99 59.24
C LEU A 22 -14.61 10.11 58.56
N HIS A 23 -15.89 10.50 58.61
CA HIS A 23 -16.97 9.79 57.95
C HIS A 23 -16.80 9.80 56.42
N GLU A 24 -16.48 10.96 55.83
CA GLU A 24 -16.18 11.07 54.40
C GLU A 24 -14.98 10.21 53.98
N LYS A 25 -13.92 10.19 54.80
CA LYS A 25 -12.75 9.32 54.56
C LYS A 25 -13.12 7.84 54.59
N GLN A 26 -14.01 7.42 55.50
CA GLN A 26 -14.49 6.05 55.57
C GLN A 26 -15.28 5.66 54.31
N GLN A 27 -16.18 6.53 53.84
CA GLN A 27 -16.95 6.30 52.61
C GLN A 27 -16.05 6.24 51.36
N ASN A 28 -15.02 7.08 51.31
CA ASN A 28 -14.03 7.04 50.24
C ASN A 28 -13.21 5.73 50.25
N LEU A 29 -12.90 5.21 51.44
CA LEU A 29 -12.20 3.93 51.59
C LEU A 29 -13.05 2.76 51.06
N GLU A 30 -14.34 2.72 51.39
CA GLU A 30 -15.29 1.72 50.89
C GLU A 30 -15.45 1.80 49.36
N SER A 31 -15.56 3.02 48.82
CA SER A 31 -15.62 3.24 47.38
C SER A 31 -14.36 2.75 46.66
N LEU A 32 -13.19 2.95 47.28
CA LEU A 32 -11.92 2.47 46.75
C LEU A 32 -11.83 0.94 46.79
N GLN A 33 -12.33 0.29 47.84
CA GLN A 33 -12.41 -1.18 47.94
C GLN A 33 -13.30 -1.77 46.82
N ASN A 34 -14.49 -1.21 46.60
CA ASN A 34 -15.39 -1.62 45.53
C ASN A 34 -14.73 -1.46 44.15
N LEU A 35 -14.00 -0.36 43.93
CA LEU A 35 -13.28 -0.13 42.68
C LEU A 35 -12.16 -1.16 42.46
N MET A 36 -11.45 -1.56 43.52
CA MET A 36 -10.45 -2.63 43.42
C MET A 36 -11.10 -3.97 43.06
N GLU A 37 -12.24 -4.30 43.65
CA GLU A 37 -12.97 -5.54 43.34
C GLU A 37 -13.40 -5.59 41.87
N LEU A 38 -14.04 -4.53 41.36
CA LEU A 38 -14.38 -4.40 39.94
C LEU A 38 -13.17 -4.49 39.03
N SER A 39 -12.02 -3.93 39.44
CA SER A 39 -10.77 -4.04 38.69
C SER A 39 -10.28 -5.49 38.62
N THR A 40 -10.42 -6.27 39.70
CA THR A 40 -10.04 -7.68 39.71
C THR A 40 -10.97 -8.54 38.84
N GLU A 41 -12.28 -8.30 38.89
CA GLU A 41 -13.26 -8.98 38.05
C GLU A 41 -13.03 -8.71 36.56
N ALA A 42 -12.76 -7.44 36.20
CA ALA A 42 -12.41 -7.07 34.83
C ALA A 42 -11.14 -7.77 34.35
N LYS A 43 -10.11 -7.90 35.21
CA LYS A 43 -8.88 -8.63 34.89
C LYS A 43 -9.15 -10.12 34.62
N LEU A 44 -9.97 -10.76 35.46
CA LEU A 44 -10.35 -12.16 35.27
C LEU A 44 -11.13 -12.37 33.96
N SER A 45 -12.07 -11.48 33.66
CA SER A 45 -12.84 -11.51 32.41
C SER A 45 -11.94 -11.35 31.18
N ILE A 46 -10.97 -10.44 31.22
CA ILE A 46 -9.98 -10.26 30.14
C ILE A 46 -9.13 -11.53 29.97
N THR A 47 -8.73 -12.20 31.05
CA THR A 47 -7.96 -13.46 30.94
C THR A 47 -8.77 -14.59 30.35
N ALA A 48 -10.06 -14.70 30.68
CA ALA A 48 -10.96 -15.72 30.12
C ALA A 48 -11.19 -15.52 28.60
N LEU A 49 -11.42 -14.28 28.17
CA LEU A 49 -11.58 -13.96 26.74
C LEU A 49 -10.30 -14.22 25.94
N LYS A 50 -9.13 -13.99 26.55
CA LYS A 50 -7.84 -14.32 25.91
C LYS A 50 -7.68 -15.82 25.69
N SER A 51 -8.00 -16.65 26.69
CA SER A 51 -7.92 -18.11 26.52
C SER A 51 -8.89 -18.62 25.44
N GLU A 52 -10.12 -18.08 25.38
CA GLU A 52 -11.09 -18.44 24.35
C GLU A 52 -10.60 -18.06 22.93
N LEU A 53 -9.98 -16.89 22.78
CA LEU A 53 -9.38 -16.47 21.51
C LEU A 53 -8.25 -17.41 21.06
N ASP A 54 -7.41 -17.86 21.99
CA ASP A 54 -6.31 -18.78 21.70
C ASP A 54 -6.84 -20.16 21.27
N GLU A 55 -7.88 -20.68 21.92
CA GLU A 55 -8.54 -21.93 21.53
C GLU A 55 -9.17 -21.85 20.12
N ASN A 56 -9.83 -20.73 19.84
CA ASN A 56 -10.41 -20.47 18.52
C ASN A 56 -9.33 -20.39 17.43
N LEU A 57 -8.18 -19.77 17.70
CA LEU A 57 -7.05 -19.72 16.77
C LEU A 57 -6.46 -21.11 16.49
N VAL A 58 -6.35 -21.97 17.50
CA VAL A 58 -5.90 -23.36 17.33
C VAL A 58 -6.88 -24.14 16.46
N THR A 59 -8.18 -24.00 16.73
CA THR A 59 -9.25 -24.65 15.97
C THR A 59 -9.27 -24.19 14.51
N LEU A 60 -9.15 -22.88 14.27
CA LEU A 60 -9.10 -22.31 12.92
C LEU A 60 -7.88 -22.80 12.14
N LYS A 61 -6.69 -22.88 12.77
CA LYS A 61 -5.48 -23.44 12.15
C LYS A 61 -5.67 -24.92 11.76
N LYS A 62 -6.39 -25.70 12.57
CA LYS A 62 -6.71 -27.10 12.28
C LYS A 62 -7.66 -27.23 11.08
N HIS A 63 -8.70 -26.40 11.02
CA HIS A 63 -9.61 -26.36 9.88
C HIS A 63 -8.89 -25.97 8.58
N TYR A 64 -8.05 -24.94 8.63
CA TYR A 64 -7.25 -24.52 7.47
C TYR A 64 -6.36 -25.65 6.95
N LYS A 65 -5.64 -26.36 7.83
CA LYS A 65 -4.82 -27.53 7.43
C LYS A 65 -5.66 -28.64 6.77
N THR A 66 -6.87 -28.85 7.25
CA THR A 66 -7.78 -29.87 6.71
C THR A 66 -8.27 -29.47 5.32
N LEU A 67 -8.72 -28.22 5.16
CA LEU A 67 -9.18 -27.69 3.88
C LEU A 67 -8.05 -27.70 2.84
N LYS A 68 -6.83 -27.32 3.22
CA LYS A 68 -5.67 -27.37 2.34
C LYS A 68 -5.41 -28.78 1.80
N LYS A 69 -5.43 -29.80 2.67
CA LYS A 69 -5.29 -31.21 2.25
C LYS A 69 -6.40 -31.66 1.30
N GLN A 70 -7.64 -31.22 1.54
CA GLN A 70 -8.76 -31.53 0.65
C GLN A 70 -8.57 -30.92 -0.74
N MET A 71 -8.09 -29.68 -0.82
CA MET A 71 -7.77 -29.03 -2.09
C MET A 71 -6.64 -29.76 -2.83
N GLU A 72 -5.55 -30.11 -2.14
CA GLU A 72 -4.43 -30.87 -2.72
C GLU A 72 -4.90 -32.22 -3.28
N TYR A 73 -5.77 -32.92 -2.55
CA TYR A 73 -6.38 -34.17 -3.01
C TYR A 73 -7.23 -33.98 -4.27
N GLN A 74 -8.07 -32.94 -4.31
CA GLN A 74 -8.89 -32.63 -5.49
C GLN A 74 -8.04 -32.27 -6.71
N GLN A 75 -6.96 -31.52 -6.52
CA GLN A 75 -6.01 -31.19 -7.59
C GLN A 75 -5.37 -32.45 -8.18
N LEU A 76 -4.94 -33.38 -7.32
CA LEU A 76 -4.36 -34.66 -7.78
C LEU A 76 -5.38 -35.52 -8.52
N LEU A 77 -6.63 -35.56 -8.04
CA LEU A 77 -7.71 -36.28 -8.70
C LEU A 77 -7.97 -35.72 -10.11
N ILE A 78 -7.99 -34.40 -10.26
CA ILE A 78 -8.15 -33.74 -11.56
C ILE A 78 -7.00 -34.11 -12.50
N LEU A 79 -5.75 -34.07 -12.03
CA LEU A 79 -4.59 -34.46 -12.83
C LEU A 79 -4.70 -35.90 -13.35
N ASN A 80 -5.06 -36.86 -12.47
CA ASN A 80 -5.24 -38.25 -12.85
C ASN A 80 -6.38 -38.44 -13.87
N LEU A 81 -7.47 -37.66 -13.76
CA LEU A 81 -8.56 -37.69 -14.73
C LEU A 81 -8.12 -37.14 -16.09
N MET A 82 -7.34 -36.06 -16.11
CA MET A 82 -6.81 -35.49 -17.34
C MET A 82 -5.89 -36.48 -18.09
N GLU A 83 -5.06 -37.22 -17.36
CA GLU A 83 -4.20 -38.27 -17.92
C GLU A 83 -5.01 -39.37 -18.60
N LYS A 84 -6.06 -39.88 -17.92
CA LYS A 84 -6.96 -40.90 -18.51
C LYS A 84 -7.71 -40.41 -19.74
N VAL A 85 -8.15 -39.15 -19.76
CA VAL A 85 -8.80 -38.56 -20.95
C VAL A 85 -7.82 -38.54 -22.13
N HIS A 86 -6.54 -38.26 -21.90
CA HIS A 86 -5.53 -38.29 -22.94
C HIS A 86 -5.31 -39.70 -23.51
N GLU A 87 -5.23 -40.72 -22.66
CA GLU A 87 -5.09 -42.12 -23.11
C GLU A 87 -6.24 -42.59 -24.01
N LEU A 88 -7.47 -42.16 -23.72
CA LEU A 88 -8.65 -42.51 -24.52
C LEU A 88 -8.65 -41.82 -25.88
N GLN A 89 -8.11 -40.60 -25.99
CA GLN A 89 -8.00 -39.88 -27.25
C GLN A 89 -6.93 -40.48 -28.17
N VAL A 90 -5.81 -40.97 -27.61
CA VAL A 90 -4.72 -41.58 -28.40
C VAL A 90 -5.11 -42.95 -28.99
N LYS A 91 -6.03 -43.68 -28.34
CA LYS A 91 -6.50 -45.01 -28.81
C LYS A 91 -7.58 -44.98 -29.90
N GLN A 92 -8.11 -43.82 -30.30
CA GLN A 92 -9.15 -43.72 -31.35
C GLN A 92 -8.62 -43.36 -32.75
N VAL A 93 -7.33 -43.57 -33.04
CA VAL A 93 -6.81 -43.38 -34.41
C VAL A 93 -6.80 -44.72 -35.18
N ALA A 94 -7.79 -44.87 -36.07
CA ALA A 94 -7.96 -45.81 -37.21
C ALA A 94 -8.68 -47.16 -36.92
N PRO A 95 -9.62 -47.62 -37.79
CA PRO A 95 -9.50 -47.63 -39.26
C PRO A 95 -10.54 -46.80 -40.01
N ARG A 96 -10.07 -46.21 -41.12
CA ARG A 96 -10.88 -45.65 -42.21
C ARG A 96 -11.93 -46.66 -42.66
N ILE A 97 -13.20 -46.37 -42.39
CA ILE A 97 -14.32 -46.89 -43.18
C ILE A 97 -14.68 -45.79 -44.17
N ALA A 98 -14.38 -46.04 -45.44
CA ALA A 98 -14.82 -45.21 -46.55
C ALA A 98 -16.34 -45.39 -46.70
N LEU A 99 -17.10 -44.30 -46.57
CA LEU A 99 -18.49 -44.25 -47.01
C LEU A 99 -18.74 -42.96 -47.80
N HIS A 100 -19.60 -43.17 -48.80
CA HIS A 100 -19.96 -42.36 -49.95
C HIS A 100 -20.39 -40.91 -49.70
N PRO A 101 -20.37 -40.06 -50.75
CA PRO A 101 -20.85 -38.69 -50.70
C PRO A 101 -22.37 -38.65 -50.76
N ILE A 102 -23.00 -38.05 -49.75
CA ILE A 102 -24.41 -37.65 -49.81
C ILE A 102 -24.50 -36.18 -49.42
N ALA A 103 -25.20 -35.46 -50.29
CA ALA A 103 -25.35 -34.03 -50.37
C ALA A 103 -26.13 -33.40 -49.19
N ASP A 104 -25.95 -32.09 -49.10
CA ASP A 104 -26.86 -31.09 -48.56
C ASP A 104 -27.37 -31.30 -47.14
N SER A 105 -26.71 -30.63 -46.20
CA SER A 105 -27.41 -30.14 -45.01
C SER A 105 -26.74 -28.91 -44.40
N GLN A 106 -27.59 -28.01 -43.93
CA GLN A 106 -27.32 -26.63 -43.59
C GLN A 106 -26.24 -26.45 -42.53
N ASN A 107 -25.30 -25.58 -42.86
CA ASN A 107 -24.20 -25.11 -42.03
C ASN A 107 -24.75 -24.15 -40.96
N VAL A 108 -25.15 -24.69 -39.81
CA VAL A 108 -25.40 -23.91 -38.59
C VAL A 108 -24.34 -24.32 -37.58
N ASN A 109 -23.27 -23.53 -37.53
CA ASN A 109 -22.10 -23.74 -36.69
C ASN A 109 -22.42 -23.36 -35.23
N PRO A 110 -22.57 -24.29 -34.28
CA PRO A 110 -22.89 -23.98 -32.89
C PRO A 110 -21.62 -24.07 -32.06
N ASN A 111 -20.62 -23.24 -32.34
CA ASN A 111 -19.39 -23.26 -31.54
C ASN A 111 -18.62 -21.93 -31.53
N THR A 112 -19.33 -20.83 -31.35
CA THR A 112 -18.74 -19.61 -30.79
C THR A 112 -19.12 -19.53 -29.32
N LYS A 113 -18.47 -20.37 -28.49
CA LYS A 113 -18.40 -20.11 -27.05
C LYS A 113 -17.58 -18.82 -26.89
N SER A 114 -18.24 -17.68 -26.92
CA SER A 114 -17.65 -16.41 -26.52
C SER A 114 -17.18 -16.59 -25.08
N SER A 115 -15.87 -16.71 -24.87
CA SER A 115 -15.33 -16.68 -23.51
C SER A 115 -15.72 -15.33 -22.95
N ILE A 116 -16.69 -15.32 -22.03
CA ILE A 116 -17.01 -14.14 -21.24
C ILE A 116 -15.67 -13.71 -20.65
N PRO A 117 -15.16 -12.50 -20.97
CA PRO A 117 -13.93 -12.03 -20.37
C PRO A 117 -14.20 -11.97 -18.87
N VAL A 118 -13.59 -12.89 -18.12
CA VAL A 118 -13.63 -12.88 -16.67
C VAL A 118 -12.95 -11.58 -16.27
N GLN A 119 -13.77 -10.58 -15.98
CA GLN A 119 -13.32 -9.31 -15.46
C GLN A 119 -12.88 -9.63 -14.04
N LEU A 120 -11.57 -9.82 -13.86
CA LEU A 120 -10.97 -10.00 -12.55
C LEU A 120 -11.27 -8.75 -11.74
N GLN A 121 -12.31 -8.80 -10.91
CA GLN A 121 -12.50 -7.84 -9.85
C GLN A 121 -11.46 -8.20 -8.78
N PHE A 122 -10.39 -7.42 -8.74
CA PHE A 122 -9.39 -7.56 -7.69
C PHE A 122 -10.00 -7.04 -6.38
N LEU A 123 -10.69 -7.91 -5.65
CA LEU A 123 -11.20 -7.62 -4.30
C LEU A 123 -10.08 -7.17 -3.35
N ASP A 124 -8.82 -7.50 -3.65
CA ASP A 124 -7.66 -7.13 -2.83
C ASP A 124 -7.39 -5.62 -2.74
N PHE A 125 -7.98 -4.80 -3.62
CA PHE A 125 -7.78 -3.34 -3.63
C PHE A 125 -8.97 -2.55 -3.08
N GLU A 126 -9.93 -3.21 -2.43
CA GLU A 126 -11.14 -2.56 -1.90
C GLU A 126 -10.82 -1.76 -0.62
N ALA A 127 -10.20 -0.59 -0.78
CA ALA A 127 -10.06 0.41 0.27
C ALA A 127 -11.08 1.53 0.10
N HIS A 128 -11.74 1.88 1.19
CA HIS A 128 -12.62 3.05 1.29
C HIS A 128 -12.11 3.98 2.38
N ILE A 129 -12.36 5.28 2.21
CA ILE A 129 -11.99 6.31 3.20
C ILE A 129 -13.26 6.74 3.92
N SER A 130 -13.38 6.49 5.22
CA SER A 130 -14.51 6.96 6.02
C SER A 130 -14.41 8.46 6.32
N VAL A 131 -15.49 9.06 6.86
CA VAL A 131 -15.48 10.48 7.26
C VAL A 131 -14.52 10.67 8.45
N GLU A 132 -14.48 9.68 9.32
CA GLU A 132 -13.64 9.59 10.51
C GLU A 132 -12.17 9.48 10.13
N ASP A 133 -11.84 8.67 9.13
CA ASP A 133 -10.48 8.56 8.59
C ASP A 133 -9.99 9.92 8.07
N PHE A 134 -10.82 10.61 7.30
CA PHE A 134 -10.48 11.93 6.79
C PHE A 134 -10.38 12.99 7.88
N ALA A 135 -11.23 12.92 8.91
CA ALA A 135 -11.12 13.77 10.09
C ALA A 135 -9.80 13.56 10.84
N ALA A 136 -9.30 12.32 10.88
CA ALA A 136 -8.02 11.96 11.50
C ALA A 136 -6.78 12.48 10.73
N ILE A 137 -6.94 12.95 9.49
CA ILE A 137 -5.84 13.60 8.75
C ILE A 137 -5.62 15.02 9.30
N PRO A 138 -4.38 15.39 9.66
CA PRO A 138 -4.06 16.74 10.11
C PRO A 138 -4.44 17.83 9.09
N SER A 139 -4.91 18.98 9.59
CA SER A 139 -5.36 20.10 8.75
C SER A 139 -4.29 20.58 7.75
N TYR A 140 -3.01 20.58 8.16
CA TYR A 140 -1.90 20.98 7.30
C TYR A 140 -1.67 20.04 6.11
N MET A 141 -2.05 18.75 6.21
CA MET A 141 -1.96 17.79 5.09
C MET A 141 -3.19 17.89 4.17
N LYS A 142 -4.37 18.14 4.75
CA LYS A 142 -5.62 18.31 4.00
C LYS A 142 -5.56 19.52 3.06
N GLY A 143 -5.01 20.63 3.54
CA GLY A 143 -4.98 21.88 2.77
C GLY A 143 -6.39 22.32 2.40
N ARG A 144 -6.69 22.37 1.09
CA ARG A 144 -8.02 22.70 0.55
C ARG A 144 -8.73 21.50 -0.09
N GLU A 145 -8.20 20.29 0.10
CA GLU A 145 -8.79 19.07 -0.48
C GLU A 145 -10.05 18.67 0.29
N SER A 146 -11.07 18.27 -0.45
CA SER A 146 -12.29 17.69 0.09
C SER A 146 -12.18 16.16 0.21
N LEU A 147 -13.04 15.57 1.06
CA LEU A 147 -13.17 14.13 1.20
C LEU A 147 -13.48 13.45 -0.14
N ASP A 148 -14.38 14.04 -0.92
CA ASP A 148 -14.82 13.49 -2.20
C ASP A 148 -13.69 13.51 -3.25
N GLU A 149 -12.88 14.57 -3.27
CA GLU A 149 -11.69 14.63 -4.13
C GLU A 149 -10.63 13.57 -3.79
N LEU A 150 -10.51 13.20 -2.51
CA LEU A 150 -9.58 12.16 -2.07
C LEU A 150 -10.12 10.76 -2.35
N ARG A 151 -11.41 10.51 -2.08
CA ARG A 151 -12.10 9.24 -2.42
C ARG A 151 -12.08 8.98 -3.93
N SER A 152 -12.49 9.97 -4.72
CA SER A 152 -12.46 9.89 -6.19
C SER A 152 -11.05 9.59 -6.70
N PHE A 153 -10.02 10.21 -6.12
CA PHE A 153 -8.63 9.92 -6.50
C PHE A 153 -8.22 8.48 -6.16
N LEU A 154 -8.56 7.98 -4.96
CA LEU A 154 -8.28 6.60 -4.56
C LEU A 154 -8.94 5.59 -5.51
N GLU A 155 -10.23 5.75 -5.77
CA GLU A 155 -11.02 4.79 -6.56
C GLU A 155 -10.70 4.87 -8.06
N GLN A 156 -10.83 6.07 -8.64
CA GLN A 156 -10.79 6.24 -10.09
C GLN A 156 -9.36 6.26 -10.65
N THR A 157 -8.39 6.69 -9.84
CA THR A 157 -6.99 6.74 -10.28
C THR A 157 -6.21 5.56 -9.72
N LEU A 158 -6.12 5.45 -8.39
CA LEU A 158 -5.16 4.53 -7.77
C LEU A 158 -5.59 3.06 -7.90
N ILE A 159 -6.79 2.70 -7.45
CA ILE A 159 -7.33 1.33 -7.56
C ILE A 159 -7.41 0.90 -9.02
N THR A 160 -7.83 1.80 -9.90
CA THR A 160 -7.90 1.51 -11.34
C THR A 160 -6.51 1.28 -11.94
N CYS A 161 -5.48 2.04 -11.55
CA CYS A 161 -4.08 1.78 -11.94
C CYS A 161 -3.62 0.38 -11.53
N PHE A 162 -3.89 -0.03 -10.29
CA PHE A 162 -3.56 -1.38 -9.82
C PHE A 162 -4.30 -2.44 -10.64
N THR A 163 -5.61 -2.26 -10.81
CA THR A 163 -6.46 -3.18 -11.57
C THR A 163 -5.96 -3.35 -13.00
N ASP A 164 -5.67 -2.25 -13.70
CA ASP A 164 -5.20 -2.27 -15.09
C ASP A 164 -3.85 -2.99 -15.21
N LYS A 165 -2.88 -2.64 -14.34
CA LYS A 165 -1.55 -3.25 -14.32
C LYS A 165 -1.61 -4.76 -14.10
N TYR A 166 -2.30 -5.18 -13.04
CA TYR A 166 -2.32 -6.60 -12.67
C TYR A 166 -3.26 -7.43 -13.55
N THR A 167 -4.33 -6.85 -14.09
CA THR A 167 -5.13 -7.49 -15.15
C THR A 167 -4.27 -7.76 -16.36
N LEU A 168 -3.42 -6.82 -16.77
CA LEU A 168 -2.51 -7.01 -17.90
C LEU A 168 -1.46 -8.08 -17.58
N MET A 169 -0.82 -8.03 -16.42
CA MET A 169 0.18 -9.03 -16.01
C MET A 169 -0.37 -10.46 -15.95
N CYS A 170 -1.65 -10.63 -15.57
CA CYS A 170 -2.31 -11.94 -15.53
C CYS A 170 -2.63 -12.51 -16.91
N LYS A 171 -2.70 -11.68 -17.96
CA LYS A 171 -2.92 -12.17 -19.33
C LYS A 171 -1.66 -12.89 -19.82
N LYS A 172 -1.87 -14.02 -20.51
CA LYS A 172 -0.81 -14.66 -21.28
C LYS A 172 -0.32 -13.72 -22.38
N ARG A 173 0.97 -13.75 -22.68
CA ARG A 173 1.59 -12.90 -23.70
C ARG A 173 0.81 -12.92 -25.03
N ASP A 174 0.37 -14.10 -25.49
CA ASP A 174 -0.32 -14.25 -26.78
C ASP A 174 -1.77 -13.73 -26.78
N ALA A 175 -2.36 -13.52 -25.59
CA ALA A 175 -3.68 -12.92 -25.45
C ALA A 175 -3.65 -11.38 -25.53
N VAL A 176 -2.47 -10.76 -25.40
CA VAL A 176 -2.30 -9.30 -25.48
C VAL A 176 -2.05 -8.92 -26.94
N ARG A 177 -3.08 -8.38 -27.61
CA ARG A 177 -3.01 -8.04 -29.04
C ARG A 177 -2.53 -6.62 -29.33
N ASN A 178 -2.77 -5.67 -28.42
CA ASN A 178 -2.44 -4.26 -28.61
C ASN A 178 -0.92 -4.06 -28.44
N PRO A 179 -0.20 -3.46 -29.43
CA PRO A 179 1.24 -3.21 -29.33
C PRO A 179 1.65 -2.44 -28.06
N HIS A 180 0.85 -1.44 -27.66
CA HIS A 180 1.10 -0.68 -26.44
C HIS A 180 1.00 -1.55 -25.19
N ASP A 181 -0.03 -2.39 -25.11
CA ASP A 181 -0.21 -3.31 -23.98
C ASP A 181 0.88 -4.39 -23.95
N ILE A 182 1.42 -4.80 -25.11
CA ILE A 182 2.56 -5.74 -25.17
C ILE A 182 3.81 -5.11 -24.57
N GLU A 183 4.10 -3.85 -24.89
CA GLU A 183 5.22 -3.12 -24.31
C GLU A 183 5.05 -2.98 -22.79
N MET A 184 3.86 -2.56 -22.34
CA MET A 184 3.54 -2.45 -20.92
C MET A 184 3.63 -3.79 -20.19
N TRP A 185 3.13 -4.87 -20.80
CA TRP A 185 3.22 -6.22 -20.25
C TRP A 185 4.67 -6.65 -20.06
N LYS A 186 5.57 -6.35 -21.00
CA LYS A 186 7.02 -6.62 -20.87
C LYS A 186 7.62 -5.84 -19.70
N VAL A 187 7.36 -4.53 -19.63
CA VAL A 187 7.85 -3.67 -18.54
C VAL A 187 7.37 -4.19 -17.19
N TYR A 188 6.10 -4.54 -17.05
CA TYR A 188 5.53 -5.03 -15.79
C TYR A 188 6.10 -6.38 -15.35
N ASN A 189 6.30 -7.32 -16.29
CA ASN A 189 6.92 -8.60 -15.96
C ASN A 189 8.40 -8.45 -15.59
N GLN A 190 9.12 -7.50 -16.19
CA GLN A 190 10.49 -7.18 -15.79
C GLN A 190 10.56 -6.61 -14.36
N GLN A 191 9.65 -5.71 -14.00
CA GLN A 191 9.59 -5.13 -12.65
C GLN A 191 9.13 -6.13 -11.58
N LYS A 192 8.51 -7.25 -11.95
CA LYS A 192 7.98 -8.24 -11.00
C LYS A 192 9.06 -8.81 -10.07
N GLY A 193 10.29 -8.96 -10.58
CA GLY A 193 11.43 -9.41 -9.78
C GLY A 193 11.81 -8.44 -8.67
N ASP A 194 11.41 -7.17 -8.77
CA ASP A 194 11.82 -6.16 -7.80
C ASP A 194 11.08 -6.25 -6.47
N PHE A 195 9.83 -6.72 -6.52
CA PHE A 195 8.91 -6.77 -5.38
C PHE A 195 8.18 -8.12 -5.35
N PRO A 196 8.86 -9.20 -4.93
CA PRO A 196 8.23 -10.52 -4.82
C PRO A 196 7.06 -10.47 -3.82
N HIS A 197 5.94 -11.07 -4.21
CA HIS A 197 4.72 -11.19 -3.39
C HIS A 197 4.06 -9.87 -2.96
N LYS A 198 4.32 -8.76 -3.66
CA LYS A 198 3.69 -7.47 -3.37
C LYS A 198 3.06 -6.87 -4.61
N TYR A 199 1.90 -6.24 -4.43
CA TYR A 199 1.33 -5.36 -5.44
C TYR A 199 1.99 -4.00 -5.34
N PHE A 200 2.41 -3.46 -6.47
CA PHE A 200 2.95 -2.13 -6.57
C PHE A 200 2.62 -1.45 -7.90
N ILE A 201 2.49 -0.13 -7.85
CA ILE A 201 2.47 0.75 -9.03
C ILE A 201 3.64 1.73 -8.93
N THR A 202 4.12 2.17 -10.08
CA THR A 202 5.19 3.16 -10.22
C THR A 202 4.61 4.54 -10.49
N GLU A 203 5.39 5.60 -10.30
CA GLU A 203 5.02 6.95 -10.71
C GLU A 203 4.67 7.04 -12.21
N GLY A 204 5.35 6.25 -13.05
CA GLY A 204 5.04 6.14 -14.47
C GLY A 204 3.66 5.55 -14.74
N ASP A 205 3.20 4.61 -13.91
CA ASP A 205 1.84 4.05 -14.01
C ASP A 205 0.78 5.12 -13.74
N LEU A 206 0.96 5.89 -12.66
CA LEU A 206 0.09 7.02 -12.32
C LEU A 206 0.09 8.09 -13.41
N SER A 207 1.28 8.47 -13.90
CA SER A 207 1.40 9.51 -14.92
C SER A 207 0.70 9.12 -16.21
N ARG A 208 0.78 7.85 -16.62
CA ARG A 208 0.06 7.31 -17.79
C ARG A 208 -1.45 7.34 -17.57
N LYS A 209 -1.93 6.90 -16.40
CA LYS A 209 -3.38 6.87 -16.12
C LYS A 209 -4.00 8.26 -16.07
N LEU A 210 -3.27 9.22 -15.53
CA LEU A 210 -3.70 10.62 -15.43
C LEU A 210 -3.50 11.40 -16.73
N GLY A 211 -2.67 10.90 -17.65
CA GLY A 211 -2.27 11.61 -18.87
C GLY A 211 -1.39 12.84 -18.61
N LYS A 212 -0.83 12.98 -17.40
CA LYS A 212 0.04 14.10 -17.00
C LYS A 212 1.06 13.65 -15.94
N LEU A 213 2.16 14.38 -15.81
CA LEU A 213 3.16 14.14 -14.76
C LEU A 213 2.54 14.30 -13.36
N VAL A 214 3.08 13.55 -12.40
CA VAL A 214 2.65 13.62 -11.00
C VAL A 214 3.01 15.00 -10.43
N ASP A 215 1.99 15.83 -10.26
CA ASP A 215 2.11 17.18 -9.71
C ASP A 215 2.14 17.17 -8.17
N LYS A 216 2.44 18.34 -7.58
CA LYS A 216 2.43 18.52 -6.12
C LYS A 216 1.06 18.21 -5.50
N LYS A 217 -0.04 18.44 -6.22
CA LYS A 217 -1.42 18.18 -5.74
C LYS A 217 -1.64 16.67 -5.59
N ILE A 218 -1.25 15.88 -6.58
CA ILE A 218 -1.31 14.42 -6.55
C ILE A 218 -0.39 13.87 -5.46
N ASN A 219 0.83 14.40 -5.33
CA ASN A 219 1.73 14.01 -4.24
C ASN A 219 1.14 14.30 -2.86
N ASN A 220 0.42 15.42 -2.67
CA ASN A 220 -0.30 15.68 -1.44
C ASN A 220 -1.39 14.63 -1.16
N LYS A 221 -2.15 14.22 -2.18
CA LYS A 221 -3.13 13.13 -2.05
C LYS A 221 -2.49 11.80 -1.69
N LEU A 222 -1.35 11.46 -2.30
CA LEU A 222 -0.58 10.26 -1.94
C LEU A 222 -0.06 10.32 -0.49
N GLN A 223 0.34 11.50 0.00
CA GLN A 223 0.72 11.69 1.41
C GLN A 223 -0.46 11.49 2.35
N MET A 224 -1.65 11.98 2.01
CA MET A 224 -2.86 11.73 2.78
C MET A 224 -3.21 10.24 2.84
N LEU A 225 -3.16 9.52 1.71
CA LEU A 225 -3.40 8.08 1.67
C LEU A 225 -2.36 7.28 2.47
N ARG A 226 -1.12 7.79 2.55
CA ARG A 226 -0.06 7.20 3.38
C ARG A 226 -0.34 7.40 4.87
N HIS A 227 -0.81 8.59 5.28
CA HIS A 227 -1.21 8.85 6.65
C HIS A 227 -2.31 7.89 7.13
N LEU A 228 -3.24 7.55 6.22
CA LEU A 228 -4.30 6.56 6.47
C LEU A 228 -3.80 5.10 6.45
N ASN A 229 -2.53 4.86 6.12
CA ASN A 229 -1.94 3.53 5.94
C ASN A 229 -2.61 2.68 4.85
N ILE A 230 -3.24 3.32 3.86
CA ILE A 230 -3.83 2.63 2.70
C ILE A 230 -2.72 2.23 1.72
N ILE A 231 -1.75 3.12 1.52
CA ILE A 231 -0.61 2.88 0.63
C ILE A 231 0.72 3.05 1.38
N LYS A 232 1.72 2.29 0.95
CA LYS A 232 3.10 2.40 1.43
C LYS A 232 4.05 2.74 0.30
N GLU A 233 4.94 3.69 0.52
CA GLU A 233 5.93 4.07 -0.48
C GLU A 233 7.24 3.29 -0.27
N ILE A 234 7.74 2.64 -1.31
CA ILE A 234 9.02 1.92 -1.30
C ILE A 234 9.95 2.53 -2.36
N ARG A 235 11.19 2.81 -1.97
CA ARG A 235 12.22 3.36 -2.87
C ARG A 235 13.37 2.39 -2.96
N LYS A 236 13.59 1.86 -4.16
CA LYS A 236 14.68 0.90 -4.39
C LYS A 236 15.97 1.58 -4.89
N VAL A 237 15.87 2.83 -5.37
CA VAL A 237 16.94 3.73 -5.85
C VAL A 237 16.38 5.18 -5.75
N PRO A 238 17.18 6.27 -5.62
CA PRO A 238 16.67 7.64 -5.39
C PRO A 238 15.63 8.20 -6.38
N SER A 239 15.36 7.52 -7.49
CA SER A 239 14.54 7.99 -8.62
C SER A 239 13.22 7.24 -8.86
N LEU A 240 12.86 6.21 -8.09
CA LEU A 240 11.62 5.45 -8.32
C LEU A 240 10.71 5.45 -7.08
N LEU A 241 9.56 6.12 -7.20
CA LEU A 241 8.45 6.04 -6.27
C LEU A 241 7.63 4.78 -6.58
N ASN A 242 7.60 3.82 -5.65
CA ASN A 242 6.77 2.63 -5.75
C ASN A 242 5.70 2.68 -4.66
N LEU A 243 4.43 2.62 -5.03
CA LEU A 243 3.33 2.52 -4.08
C LEU A 243 2.92 1.07 -3.97
N SER A 244 2.95 0.52 -2.77
CA SER A 244 2.50 -0.84 -2.47
C SER A 244 1.25 -0.81 -1.61
N PHE A 245 0.37 -1.78 -1.87
CA PHE A 245 -0.85 -2.00 -1.12
C PHE A 245 -0.66 -3.23 -0.23
N GLU A 246 -0.97 -3.12 1.07
CA GLU A 246 -0.95 -4.27 1.97
C GLU A 246 -2.35 -4.86 2.12
N GLY A 247 -2.74 -5.69 1.14
CA GLY A 247 -3.84 -6.64 1.30
C GLY A 247 -3.36 -7.86 2.09
N ASN A 248 -4.10 -8.27 3.11
CA ASN A 248 -3.77 -9.41 3.99
C ASN A 248 -4.10 -10.80 3.38
N ALA A 249 -4.49 -10.88 2.10
CA ALA A 249 -4.84 -12.14 1.48
C ALA A 249 -3.60 -12.85 0.91
N PRO A 250 -3.34 -14.14 1.25
CA PRO A 250 -2.32 -14.92 0.58
C PRO A 250 -2.74 -15.16 -0.86
N PHE A 251 -2.11 -14.46 -1.79
CA PHE A 251 -2.43 -14.60 -3.20
C PHE A 251 -1.90 -15.92 -3.76
N ASP A 252 -2.79 -16.70 -4.39
CA ASP A 252 -2.41 -17.86 -5.19
C ASP A 252 -1.84 -17.38 -6.54
N MET A 253 -0.52 -17.55 -6.72
CA MET A 253 0.19 -17.16 -7.93
C MET A 253 -0.03 -18.13 -9.12
N SER A 254 -1.01 -19.05 -9.04
CA SER A 254 -1.26 -20.11 -10.01
C SER A 254 -1.56 -19.65 -11.44
N CYS A 255 -1.96 -18.38 -11.67
CA CYS A 255 -2.12 -17.83 -13.04
C CYS A 255 -0.79 -17.49 -13.74
N VAL A 256 0.35 -17.57 -13.06
CA VAL A 256 1.66 -17.31 -13.67
C VAL A 256 2.20 -18.62 -14.24
N GLN A 257 1.93 -18.88 -15.51
CA GLN A 257 2.72 -19.86 -16.25
C GLN A 257 4.17 -19.38 -16.25
N MET A 258 5.02 -20.10 -15.53
CA MET A 258 6.48 -19.97 -15.58
C MET A 258 6.92 -20.19 -17.04
N LEU A 259 7.19 -19.10 -17.76
CA LEU A 259 7.91 -19.17 -19.02
C LEU A 259 9.34 -19.61 -18.69
N PRO A 260 9.85 -20.70 -19.28
CA PRO A 260 11.22 -21.12 -19.04
C PRO A 260 12.18 -20.05 -19.54
N HIS A 261 13.09 -19.60 -18.66
CA HIS A 261 14.30 -18.90 -19.07
C HIS A 261 15.08 -19.80 -20.03
N GLN A 262 15.05 -19.49 -21.32
CA GLN A 262 16.03 -20.01 -22.27
C GLN A 262 17.26 -19.11 -22.21
N ASP A 263 18.22 -19.48 -21.35
CA ASP A 263 19.59 -18.96 -21.42
C ASP A 263 20.31 -19.62 -22.61
N HIS A 264 20.14 -19.06 -23.81
CA HIS A 264 21.05 -19.31 -24.92
C HIS A 264 22.24 -18.34 -24.80
N VAL A 265 23.27 -18.76 -24.08
CA VAL A 265 24.60 -18.13 -24.13
C VAL A 265 25.28 -18.60 -25.40
N GLU A 266 25.09 -17.87 -26.51
CA GLU A 266 26.00 -17.98 -27.65
C GLU A 266 27.29 -17.23 -27.32
N LYS A 267 28.34 -18.01 -27.06
CA LYS A 267 29.71 -17.54 -26.93
C LYS A 267 30.20 -17.08 -28.30
N SER A 268 30.41 -15.78 -28.46
CA SER A 268 31.21 -15.23 -29.57
C SER A 268 32.70 -15.42 -29.27
N PRO A 269 33.50 -16.06 -30.15
CA PRO A 269 34.94 -16.10 -30.03
C PRO A 269 35.58 -14.89 -30.75
N ASN A 270 36.76 -14.50 -30.28
CA ASN A 270 37.66 -13.46 -30.81
C ASN A 270 37.32 -12.00 -30.49
N CYS A 271 38.10 -11.44 -29.55
CA CYS A 271 39.06 -10.40 -29.93
C CYS A 271 40.19 -10.34 -28.90
N ALA A 272 41.41 -10.42 -29.41
CA ALA A 272 42.66 -10.47 -28.68
C ALA A 272 43.02 -9.12 -28.06
N SER A 273 43.65 -9.22 -26.88
CA SER A 273 44.83 -8.50 -26.39
C SER A 273 45.13 -7.12 -26.99
N HIS A 274 45.27 -6.09 -26.14
CA HIS A 274 46.55 -5.36 -26.03
C HIS A 274 46.65 -4.63 -24.69
N THR A 275 47.69 -5.00 -23.96
CA THR A 275 48.21 -4.37 -22.75
C THR A 275 49.16 -3.24 -23.15
N THR A 276 48.96 -2.03 -22.64
CA THR A 276 50.04 -1.04 -22.55
C THR A 276 49.86 -0.17 -21.33
N LYS A 277 50.90 -0.14 -20.49
CA LYS A 277 51.05 0.73 -19.32
C LYS A 277 51.60 2.11 -19.75
N LEU A 278 51.45 3.07 -18.82
CA LEU A 278 52.41 4.09 -18.35
C LEU A 278 52.14 5.59 -18.60
N PHE A 279 52.34 6.33 -17.49
CA PHE A 279 52.40 7.78 -17.23
C PHE A 279 51.08 8.55 -17.43
N GLY A 280 50.57 9.36 -16.51
CA GLY A 280 51.19 10.17 -15.46
C GLY A 280 50.63 11.59 -15.63
N LEU A 281 50.09 12.19 -14.57
CA LEU A 281 50.06 13.62 -14.22
C LEU A 281 48.85 13.93 -13.33
N SER A 282 49.18 14.17 -12.07
CA SER A 282 48.33 14.72 -11.03
C SER A 282 48.08 16.20 -11.31
N ILE A 283 46.82 16.65 -11.26
CA ILE A 283 46.49 18.08 -11.16
C ILE A 283 45.84 18.30 -9.80
N ALA A 284 46.55 19.06 -8.97
CA ALA A 284 46.09 19.57 -7.69
C ALA A 284 45.09 20.71 -7.90
N TYR A 285 44.00 20.71 -7.13
CA TYR A 285 43.10 21.87 -7.01
C TYR A 285 43.35 22.55 -5.66
N PRO A 286 43.58 23.87 -5.62
CA PRO A 286 43.81 24.59 -4.37
C PRO A 286 42.50 24.95 -3.66
N TYR A 287 42.52 24.79 -2.35
CA TYR A 287 41.61 25.39 -1.38
C TYR A 287 41.78 26.92 -1.37
N SER A 288 40.67 27.66 -1.20
CA SER A 288 40.69 29.06 -0.73
C SER A 288 39.39 29.40 0.01
N ASN A 289 39.53 29.42 1.33
CA ASN A 289 38.84 30.05 2.47
C ASN A 289 37.57 30.94 2.33
N PRO A 290 36.81 31.05 3.45
CA PRO A 290 35.53 31.75 3.54
C PRO A 290 35.69 33.24 3.85
N SER A 291 34.70 34.06 3.47
CA SER A 291 34.56 35.43 3.95
C SER A 291 33.23 35.64 4.66
N THR A 292 33.33 36.33 5.79
CA THR A 292 32.33 36.70 6.78
C THR A 292 31.61 38.01 6.43
N ALA A 293 30.32 38.05 6.80
CA ALA A 293 29.58 39.13 7.47
C ALA A 293 29.23 40.46 6.76
N SER A 294 28.13 41.02 7.30
CA SER A 294 27.60 42.40 7.19
C SER A 294 26.79 42.72 5.94
N SER A 295 25.76 43.56 5.95
CA SER A 295 24.73 44.04 6.90
C SER A 295 23.78 44.90 6.05
N ASP A 296 22.62 45.22 6.61
CA ASP A 296 21.78 46.37 6.28
C ASP A 296 20.76 46.27 5.13
N ASN A 297 19.50 46.17 5.57
CA ASN A 297 18.35 47.00 5.22
C ASN A 297 18.54 48.00 4.07
N ILE A 298 17.59 47.99 3.12
CA ILE A 298 16.91 49.21 2.64
C ILE A 298 15.55 48.82 2.06
N GLU A 299 14.55 49.55 2.54
CA GLU A 299 13.17 49.63 2.08
C GLU A 299 13.07 49.92 0.58
N TRP A 300 12.12 49.28 -0.11
CA TRP A 300 11.68 49.74 -1.44
C TRP A 300 10.19 50.07 -1.40
N ALA A 301 9.95 51.36 -1.60
CA ALA A 301 8.66 51.98 -1.75
C ALA A 301 7.91 51.45 -2.98
N SER A 302 6.61 51.29 -2.79
CA SER A 302 5.60 51.05 -3.81
C SER A 302 5.62 52.15 -4.88
N SER A 303 5.71 51.76 -6.14
CA SER A 303 5.20 52.58 -7.24
C SER A 303 4.50 51.71 -8.27
N ASN A 304 3.25 52.09 -8.53
CA ASN A 304 2.35 51.52 -9.52
C ASN A 304 2.80 51.97 -10.92
N LEU A 305 2.97 51.05 -11.86
CA LEU A 305 2.60 51.17 -13.29
C LEU A 305 2.91 49.85 -14.04
N PRO A 306 2.10 49.45 -15.04
CA PRO A 306 2.24 48.16 -15.71
C PRO A 306 3.15 48.26 -16.94
N PRO A 307 3.99 47.25 -17.23
CA PRO A 307 4.58 47.11 -18.56
C PRO A 307 3.86 46.03 -19.38
N LYS A 308 3.52 46.40 -20.61
CA LYS A 308 3.16 45.50 -21.72
C LYS A 308 4.22 44.41 -21.90
N PRO A 309 3.85 43.19 -22.33
CA PRO A 309 4.84 42.14 -22.60
C PRO A 309 5.57 42.42 -23.93
N PRO A 310 6.90 42.24 -24.01
CA PRO A 310 7.57 42.09 -25.28
C PRO A 310 7.45 40.63 -25.75
N PHE A 311 7.01 40.49 -27.00
CA PHE A 311 7.27 39.31 -27.81
C PHE A 311 8.79 39.12 -27.94
N ILE A 312 9.32 38.01 -27.45
CA ILE A 312 10.67 37.54 -27.81
C ILE A 312 10.54 36.09 -28.24
N ALA A 313 10.75 35.86 -29.54
CA ALA A 313 10.97 34.55 -30.12
C ALA A 313 12.40 34.10 -29.78
N PHE A 314 12.55 32.94 -29.14
CA PHE A 314 13.84 32.26 -29.02
C PHE A 314 13.82 30.99 -29.87
N ASN A 315 14.57 31.04 -30.97
CA ASN A 315 14.99 29.88 -31.72
C ASN A 315 16.07 29.12 -30.93
N GLY A 316 15.92 27.80 -30.84
CA GLY A 316 17.04 26.86 -30.87
C GLY A 316 18.01 26.86 -29.69
N MET A 317 17.54 26.52 -28.48
CA MET A 317 18.40 25.90 -27.46
C MET A 317 17.62 24.78 -26.75
N ASN A 318 18.09 23.55 -26.92
CA ASN A 318 17.60 22.38 -26.19
C ASN A 318 18.16 22.45 -24.76
N ILE A 319 17.46 23.14 -23.86
CA ILE A 319 17.80 23.15 -22.44
C ILE A 319 17.10 21.95 -21.79
N SER A 320 17.83 20.85 -21.66
CA SER A 320 17.43 19.74 -20.80
C SER A 320 17.50 20.21 -19.34
N PHE A 321 16.37 20.64 -18.78
CA PHE A 321 16.21 20.85 -17.36
C PHE A 321 16.23 19.49 -16.64
N VAL A 322 17.40 19.09 -16.15
CA VAL A 322 17.52 17.99 -15.20
C VAL A 322 17.16 18.57 -13.82
N PHE A 323 15.87 18.60 -13.50
CA PHE A 323 15.44 18.90 -12.13
C PHE A 323 15.82 17.73 -11.23
N TRP A 324 16.80 17.95 -10.35
CA TRP A 324 17.06 17.08 -9.20
C TRP A 324 15.90 17.23 -8.22
N SER A 325 14.89 16.36 -8.35
CA SER A 325 13.84 16.21 -7.35
C SER A 325 14.35 15.31 -6.24
N THR A 326 14.63 15.90 -5.07
CA THR A 326 14.92 15.19 -3.82
C THR A 326 13.66 14.49 -3.35
N ASN A 327 13.51 13.23 -3.75
CA ASN A 327 12.33 12.46 -3.40
C ASN A 327 12.62 11.62 -2.11
N ILE A 328 11.69 11.69 -1.15
CA ILE A 328 11.71 11.25 0.26
C ILE A 328 11.19 9.81 0.50
N ALA A 329 11.96 8.93 1.15
CA ALA A 329 11.56 7.55 1.50
C ALA A 329 10.86 7.44 2.87
N CYS A 330 9.76 6.69 2.98
CA CYS A 330 9.24 6.25 4.29
C CYS A 330 8.70 4.82 4.23
N LEU A 331 9.32 3.95 5.04
CA LEU A 331 8.87 2.62 5.42
C LEU A 331 7.87 2.74 6.59
N CYS A 332 6.85 1.88 6.69
CA CYS A 332 6.18 1.70 7.98
C CYS A 332 5.77 0.25 8.21
N GLU A 333 6.23 -0.27 9.34
CA GLU A 333 5.90 -1.54 9.96
C GLU A 333 4.65 -1.33 10.84
N LYS A 334 3.76 -2.32 10.96
CA LYS A 334 2.58 -2.21 11.84
C LYS A 334 3.05 -2.14 13.30
N VAL A 335 3.07 -0.95 13.90
CA VAL A 335 3.09 -0.80 15.35
C VAL A 335 1.64 -0.96 15.85
N PRO A 336 1.37 -1.86 16.81
CA PRO A 336 0.04 -1.96 17.42
C PRO A 336 -0.34 -0.61 18.05
N ARG A 337 -1.49 -0.07 17.66
CA ARG A 337 -1.99 1.20 18.23
C ARG A 337 -2.26 0.98 19.72
N PRO A 338 -1.71 1.80 20.63
CA PRO A 338 -2.21 1.84 21.99
C PRO A 338 -3.65 2.34 21.94
N ILE A 339 -4.55 1.56 22.53
CA ILE A 339 -5.93 1.95 22.78
C ILE A 339 -5.85 3.25 23.58
N SER A 340 -6.29 4.36 22.99
CA SER A 340 -6.30 5.66 23.64
C SER A 340 -7.17 5.58 24.90
N SER A 341 -6.56 5.66 26.07
CA SER A 341 -7.26 5.85 27.34
C SER A 341 -8.03 7.18 27.29
N PRO A 342 -9.26 7.25 27.81
CA PRO A 342 -10.00 8.51 27.86
C PRO A 342 -9.28 9.50 28.77
N LEU A 343 -8.98 10.68 28.24
CA LEU A 343 -8.50 11.84 28.99
C LEU A 343 -9.60 12.27 29.96
N ILE A 344 -9.45 11.95 31.23
CA ILE A 344 -10.25 12.55 32.31
C ILE A 344 -9.78 14.00 32.44
N ARG A 345 -10.61 14.94 31.98
CA ARG A 345 -10.51 16.35 32.36
C ARG A 345 -11.00 16.47 33.80
N THR A 346 -10.07 16.66 34.73
CA THR A 346 -10.39 17.22 36.04
C THR A 346 -10.74 18.70 35.86
N LEU A 347 -11.96 19.07 36.26
CA LEU A 347 -12.34 20.45 36.55
C LEU A 347 -11.84 20.86 37.93
#